data_AF-A0A383CXI5-F1
#
_entry.id   AF-A0A383CXI5-F1
#
_cell.length_a   1.000
_cell.length_b   1.000
_cell.length_c   1.000
_cell.angle_alpha   90.00
_cell.angle_beta   90.00
_cell.angle_gamma   90.00
#
_symmetry.space_group_name_H-M   'P 1'
#
loop_
_entity.id
_entity.type
_entity.pdbx_description
1 polymer ?
#
loop_
_entity_poly.entity_id
_entity_poly.type
_entity_poly.pdbx_seq_one_letter_code
_entity_poly.pdbx_strand_id
1 'polypeptide(L)'
;MVLSILTFHIQGLRNQEEPGSIYSKGESKMQIFKNIVVSMVTAILFASGVSAADPITVVSWGGTYGKAQDSALFNDASKNVGIAINRESGASMSKVCLQVESGAVTWDLVVTGSGGAAAAAAKGCLEKIDFSVVDVSDF
;
A
#
# COMPACT_ATOMS: atom_id res chain seq x y z
N MET A 1 -47.88 -7.56 15.10
CA MET A 1 -48.32 -6.45 15.99
C MET A 1 -48.17 -5.13 15.25
N VAL A 2 -49.03 -4.14 15.52
CA VAL A 2 -49.55 -3.13 14.58
C VAL A 2 -49.81 -1.83 15.38
N LEU A 3 -49.55 -0.58 14.96
CA LEU A 3 -49.01 0.01 13.71
C LEU A 3 -48.12 1.24 14.03
N SER A 4 -47.68 1.99 13.01
CA SER A 4 -47.35 3.43 13.04
C SER A 4 -48.34 4.29 13.85
N ILE A 5 -47.94 5.54 14.21
CA ILE A 5 -48.64 6.79 13.81
C ILE A 5 -47.96 8.04 14.38
N LEU A 6 -48.06 9.13 13.62
CA LEU A 6 -47.54 10.49 13.86
C LEU A 6 -48.58 11.36 14.61
N THR A 7 -48.14 12.48 15.20
CA THR A 7 -48.96 13.70 15.46
C THR A 7 -49.89 13.71 16.68
N PHE A 8 -50.27 14.94 17.08
CA PHE A 8 -51.08 15.39 18.24
C PHE A 8 -50.28 15.57 19.56
N HIS A 9 -50.39 16.68 20.32
CA HIS A 9 -51.24 17.89 20.16
C HIS A 9 -50.56 19.18 20.67
N ILE A 10 -51.13 20.32 20.26
CA ILE A 10 -50.64 21.70 20.41
C ILE A 10 -51.18 22.38 21.70
N GLN A 11 -50.72 23.62 22.00
CA GLN A 11 -51.27 24.67 22.91
C GLN A 11 -50.74 24.68 24.37
N GLY A 12 -50.31 25.81 24.97
CA GLY A 12 -50.09 27.14 24.40
C GLY A 12 -49.62 28.25 25.39
N LEU A 13 -48.86 29.21 24.85
CA LEU A 13 -48.69 30.64 25.19
C LEU A 13 -48.97 31.21 26.62
N ARG A 14 -47.98 31.89 27.22
CA ARG A 14 -48.11 33.29 27.73
C ARG A 14 -46.78 33.96 28.12
N ASN A 15 -46.66 35.25 27.80
CA ASN A 15 -45.47 36.11 27.98
C ASN A 15 -45.17 36.49 29.44
N GLN A 16 -43.88 36.64 29.77
CA GLN A 16 -43.32 37.79 30.49
C GLN A 16 -41.93 38.12 29.91
N GLU A 17 -41.71 39.36 29.50
CA GLU A 17 -40.42 39.91 29.06
C GLU A 17 -39.74 40.67 30.22
N GLU A 18 -38.42 40.49 30.37
CA GLU A 18 -37.44 41.51 30.81
C GLU A 18 -37.53 42.07 32.26
N PRO A 19 -36.42 42.47 32.93
CA PRO A 19 -35.32 43.26 32.37
C PRO A 19 -33.88 42.79 32.66
N GLY A 20 -33.03 42.88 31.64
CA GLY A 20 -31.66 42.42 31.66
C GLY A 20 -30.61 43.20 32.47
N SER A 21 -29.36 42.76 32.34
CA SER A 21 -28.17 43.62 32.44
C SER A 21 -26.91 42.96 31.85
N ILE A 22 -26.56 43.39 30.63
CA ILE A 22 -25.21 43.76 30.14
C ILE A 22 -24.04 42.72 30.22
N TYR A 23 -23.14 42.82 29.22
CA TYR A 23 -21.82 42.13 29.09
C TYR A 23 -21.78 40.78 28.37
N SER A 24 -21.91 40.88 27.04
CA SER A 24 -21.08 40.08 26.11
C SER A 24 -19.58 40.32 26.34
N LYS A 25 -18.73 39.45 25.77
CA LYS A 25 -17.25 39.58 25.56
C LYS A 25 -16.35 38.96 26.64
N GLY A 26 -16.33 37.63 26.72
CA GLY A 26 -15.42 36.86 27.60
C GLY A 26 -14.88 35.53 27.05
N GLU A 27 -15.50 34.94 26.02
CA GLU A 27 -15.12 33.63 25.44
C GLU A 27 -13.85 33.71 24.57
N SER A 28 -12.75 34.00 25.26
CA SER A 28 -11.35 33.78 24.95
C SER A 28 -11.01 33.25 23.55
N LYS A 29 -10.33 34.12 22.76
CA LYS A 29 -9.68 33.77 21.48
C LYS A 29 -8.76 32.53 21.58
N MET A 30 -8.30 32.20 22.80
CA MET A 30 -7.51 31.01 23.11
C MET A 30 -8.22 29.69 22.73
N GLN A 31 -9.54 29.60 22.90
CA GLN A 31 -10.29 28.37 22.57
C GLN A 31 -10.40 28.20 21.05
N ILE A 32 -10.70 29.29 20.33
CA ILE A 32 -10.73 29.30 18.86
C ILE A 32 -9.34 28.92 18.30
N PHE A 33 -8.26 29.47 18.86
CA PHE A 33 -6.89 29.08 18.50
C PHE A 33 -6.58 27.61 18.83
N LYS A 34 -7.00 27.09 19.99
CA LYS A 34 -6.88 25.66 20.34
C LYS A 34 -7.52 24.77 19.29
N ASN A 35 -8.76 25.05 18.89
CA ASN A 35 -9.48 24.26 17.91
C ASN A 35 -8.83 24.34 16.52
N ILE A 36 -8.34 25.51 16.09
CA ILE A 36 -7.60 25.68 14.83
C ILE A 36 -6.30 24.86 14.83
N VAL A 37 -5.52 24.90 15.91
CA VAL A 37 -4.26 24.13 16.03
C VAL A 37 -4.54 22.63 16.03
N VAL A 38 -5.58 22.16 16.72
CA VAL A 38 -5.97 20.73 16.71
C VAL A 38 -6.40 20.28 15.31
N SER A 39 -7.21 21.06 14.59
CA SER A 39 -7.63 20.71 13.21
C SER A 39 -6.47 20.74 12.21
N MET A 40 -5.48 21.62 12.37
CA MET A 40 -4.28 21.62 11.52
C MET A 40 -3.42 20.37 11.71
N VAL A 41 -3.25 19.88 12.95
CA VAL A 41 -2.45 18.68 13.23
C VAL A 41 -3.09 17.42 12.61
N THR A 42 -4.42 17.29 12.63
CA THR A 42 -5.10 16.14 11.99
C THR A 42 -4.95 16.15 10.47
N ALA A 43 -4.96 17.32 9.82
CA ALA A 43 -4.83 17.44 8.37
C ALA A 43 -3.43 17.02 7.85
N ILE A 44 -2.38 17.26 8.63
CA ILE A 44 -1.00 16.91 8.26
C ILE A 44 -0.79 15.39 8.21
N LEU A 45 -1.44 14.63 9.10
CA LEU A 45 -1.33 13.16 9.14
C LEU A 45 -1.95 12.45 7.93
N PHE A 46 -2.93 13.07 7.25
CA PHE A 46 -3.50 12.55 6.00
C PHE A 46 -2.74 13.03 4.75
N ALA A 47 -1.86 14.02 4.87
CA ALA A 47 -1.05 14.52 3.75
C ALA A 47 0.21 13.65 3.49
N SER A 48 0.70 12.93 4.50
CA SER A 48 1.78 11.95 4.35
C SER A 48 1.26 10.61 3.83
N GLY A 49 0.90 10.58 2.54
CA GLY A 49 0.61 9.35 1.82
C GLY A 49 1.87 8.50 1.64
N VAL A 50 2.24 7.74 2.67
CA VAL A 50 3.27 6.69 2.56
C VAL A 50 2.67 5.54 1.76
N SER A 51 2.86 5.57 0.45
CA SER A 51 2.62 4.39 -0.39
C SER A 51 3.69 3.37 -0.04
N ALA A 52 3.28 2.21 0.47
CA ALA A 52 4.15 1.05 0.48
C ALA A 52 4.51 0.68 -0.98
N ALA A 53 5.70 0.16 -1.19
CA ALA A 53 6.06 -0.45 -2.48
C ALA A 53 5.29 -1.76 -2.64
N ASP A 54 4.84 -2.04 -3.88
CA ASP A 54 4.12 -3.27 -4.18
C ASP A 54 5.00 -4.51 -3.96
N PRO A 55 4.41 -5.64 -3.51
CA PRO A 55 5.14 -6.89 -3.32
C PRO A 55 5.61 -7.46 -4.65
N ILE A 56 6.86 -7.92 -4.72
CA ILE A 56 7.39 -8.64 -5.89
C ILE A 56 7.24 -10.15 -5.72
N THR A 57 7.06 -10.86 -6.84
CA THR A 57 6.97 -12.32 -6.90
C THR A 57 8.27 -12.93 -7.44
N VAL A 58 8.94 -13.68 -6.56
CA VAL A 58 10.14 -14.48 -6.86
C VAL A 58 9.74 -15.93 -7.07
N VAL A 59 10.09 -16.49 -8.23
CA VAL A 59 9.75 -17.87 -8.61
C VAL A 59 11.00 -18.72 -8.69
N SER A 60 11.03 -19.80 -7.90
CA SER A 60 12.15 -20.75 -7.83
C SER A 60 11.72 -22.16 -8.27
N TRP A 61 12.61 -23.14 -8.12
CA TRP A 61 12.26 -24.57 -8.20
C TRP A 61 11.71 -25.11 -6.87
N GLY A 62 11.79 -24.34 -5.78
CA GLY A 62 11.25 -24.70 -4.47
C GLY A 62 12.10 -25.73 -3.73
N GLY A 63 11.47 -26.53 -2.85
CA GLY A 63 12.15 -27.55 -2.05
C GLY A 63 13.23 -26.96 -1.11
N THR A 64 14.32 -27.70 -0.92
CA THR A 64 15.49 -27.23 -0.16
C THR A 64 16.25 -26.11 -0.87
N TYR A 65 16.22 -26.07 -2.21
CA TYR A 65 16.87 -25.02 -3.00
C TYR A 65 16.22 -23.66 -2.76
N GLY A 66 14.88 -23.57 -2.82
CA GLY A 66 14.14 -22.36 -2.47
C GLY A 66 14.46 -21.90 -1.05
N LYS A 67 14.39 -22.80 -0.06
CA LYS A 67 14.73 -22.49 1.35
C LYS A 67 16.15 -21.95 1.53
N ALA A 68 17.12 -22.45 0.75
CA ALA A 68 18.48 -21.92 0.78
C ALA A 68 18.55 -20.48 0.24
N GLN A 69 17.84 -20.18 -0.85
CA GLN A 69 17.73 -18.82 -1.38
C GLN A 69 16.98 -17.87 -0.43
N ASP A 70 15.93 -18.35 0.25
CA ASP A 70 15.22 -17.60 1.29
C ASP A 70 16.21 -17.12 2.35
N SER A 71 17.00 -18.05 2.89
CA SER A 71 17.94 -17.81 3.98
C SER A 71 19.19 -17.02 3.57
N ALA A 72 19.62 -17.11 2.31
CA ALA A 72 20.87 -16.50 1.85
C ALA A 72 20.69 -15.14 1.16
N LEU A 73 19.52 -14.87 0.59
CA LEU A 73 19.29 -13.71 -0.28
C LEU A 73 18.03 -12.94 0.16
N PHE A 74 16.88 -13.59 0.02
CA PHE A 74 15.61 -12.86 -0.10
C PHE A 74 15.03 -12.40 1.24
N ASN A 75 15.25 -13.14 2.33
CA ASN A 75 14.75 -12.74 3.65
C ASN A 75 15.42 -11.44 4.14
N ASP A 76 16.70 -11.24 3.84
CA ASP A 76 17.43 -10.03 4.23
C ASP A 76 17.25 -8.91 3.20
N ALA A 77 17.18 -9.23 1.90
CA ALA A 77 16.78 -8.24 0.89
C ALA A 77 15.42 -7.60 1.20
N SER A 78 14.41 -8.40 1.58
CA SER A 78 13.07 -7.90 1.93
C SER A 78 13.11 -6.95 3.13
N LYS A 79 13.90 -7.26 4.18
CA LYS A 79 14.08 -6.38 5.35
C LYS A 79 14.83 -5.09 5.00
N ASN A 80 15.89 -5.20 4.20
CA ASN A 80 16.80 -4.10 3.90
C ASN A 80 16.18 -3.06 2.96
N VAL A 81 15.38 -3.51 1.98
CA VAL A 81 14.73 -2.62 0.99
C VAL A 81 13.30 -2.24 1.42
N GLY A 82 12.70 -2.98 2.36
CA GLY A 82 11.33 -2.75 2.82
C GLY A 82 10.24 -3.23 1.85
N ILE A 83 10.62 -4.01 0.83
CA ILE A 83 9.72 -4.60 -0.17
C ILE A 83 9.36 -6.03 0.26
N ALA A 84 8.07 -6.37 0.26
CA ALA A 84 7.62 -7.73 0.51
C ALA A 84 7.91 -8.64 -0.71
N ILE A 85 8.43 -9.84 -0.46
CA ILE A 85 8.81 -10.78 -1.53
C ILE A 85 7.95 -12.05 -1.43
N ASN A 86 6.92 -12.14 -2.27
CA ASN A 86 6.11 -13.33 -2.50
C ASN A 86 6.95 -14.46 -3.12
N ARG A 87 6.76 -15.70 -2.67
CA ARG A 87 7.59 -16.85 -3.06
C ARG A 87 6.75 -17.92 -3.75
N GLU A 88 7.09 -18.18 -5.00
CA GLU A 88 6.46 -19.21 -5.81
C GLU A 88 7.46 -20.28 -6.25
N SER A 89 6.91 -21.41 -6.73
CA SER A 89 7.70 -22.54 -7.20
C SER A 89 7.19 -23.05 -8.55
N GLY A 90 8.05 -23.77 -9.28
CA GLY A 90 7.74 -24.24 -10.63
C GLY A 90 8.13 -23.24 -11.72
N ALA A 91 9.22 -22.51 -11.49
CA ALA A 91 9.90 -21.65 -12.46
C ALA A 91 10.14 -22.37 -13.79
N SER A 92 9.79 -21.71 -14.89
CA SER A 92 9.94 -22.24 -16.25
C SER A 92 9.97 -21.10 -17.27
N MET A 93 10.99 -21.09 -18.14
CA MET A 93 11.11 -20.09 -19.21
C MET A 93 9.98 -20.18 -20.23
N SER A 94 9.37 -21.36 -20.44
CA SER A 94 8.17 -21.48 -21.27
C SER A 94 6.98 -20.75 -20.66
N LYS A 95 6.80 -20.80 -19.33
CA LYS A 95 5.75 -20.05 -18.64
C LYS A 95 6.01 -18.54 -18.66
N VAL A 96 7.27 -18.12 -18.51
CA VAL A 96 7.67 -16.71 -18.64
C VAL A 96 7.33 -16.17 -20.04
N CYS A 97 7.74 -16.86 -21.11
CA CYS A 97 7.36 -16.46 -22.46
C CYS A 97 5.83 -16.40 -22.64
N LEU A 98 5.09 -17.40 -22.16
CA LEU A 98 3.61 -17.38 -22.25
C LEU A 98 2.97 -16.20 -21.50
N GLN A 99 3.51 -15.78 -20.35
CA GLN A 99 3.03 -14.59 -19.65
C GLN A 99 3.31 -13.30 -20.44
N VAL A 100 4.51 -13.16 -21.01
CA VAL A 100 4.88 -12.01 -21.86
C VAL A 100 4.04 -11.98 -23.15
N GLU A 101 3.91 -13.11 -23.83
CA GLU A 101 3.12 -13.26 -25.06
C GLU A 101 1.62 -12.98 -24.86
N SER A 102 1.09 -13.25 -23.67
CA SER A 102 -0.31 -12.97 -23.31
C SER A 102 -0.54 -11.59 -22.68
N GLY A 103 0.53 -10.85 -22.36
CA GLY A 103 0.45 -9.59 -21.61
C GLY A 103 0.00 -9.74 -20.14
N ALA A 104 -0.03 -10.97 -19.62
CA ALA A 104 -0.47 -11.31 -18.27
C ALA A 104 0.73 -11.69 -17.39
N VAL A 105 1.67 -10.75 -17.25
CA VAL A 105 2.88 -10.92 -16.42
C VAL A 105 2.52 -10.75 -14.94
N THR A 106 2.85 -11.76 -14.14
CA THR A 106 2.65 -11.78 -12.68
C THR A 106 3.91 -12.19 -11.92
N TRP A 107 5.02 -12.38 -12.64
CA TRP A 107 6.29 -12.90 -12.12
C TRP A 107 7.41 -11.90 -12.40
N ASP A 108 7.99 -11.34 -11.35
CA ASP A 108 9.00 -10.27 -11.45
C ASP A 108 10.43 -10.84 -11.56
N LEU A 109 10.73 -11.93 -10.84
CA LEU A 109 12.06 -12.55 -10.84
C LEU A 109 11.94 -14.07 -10.87
N VAL A 110 12.60 -14.71 -11.84
CA VAL A 110 12.47 -16.16 -12.09
C VAL A 110 13.83 -16.82 -12.17
N VAL A 111 14.05 -17.84 -11.32
CA VAL A 111 15.24 -18.70 -11.37
C VAL A 111 15.31 -19.44 -12.71
N THR A 112 16.49 -19.44 -13.33
CA THR A 112 16.73 -20.08 -14.62
C THR A 112 18.18 -20.54 -14.76
N GLY A 113 18.43 -21.50 -15.66
CA GLY A 113 19.77 -21.85 -16.11
C GLY A 113 20.15 -21.06 -17.36
N SER A 114 21.45 -20.83 -17.58
CA SER A 114 21.98 -19.99 -18.66
C SER A 114 21.42 -20.31 -20.05
N GLY A 115 21.32 -21.58 -20.44
CA GLY A 115 20.75 -22.00 -21.72
C GLY A 115 19.26 -21.66 -21.88
N GLY A 116 18.48 -21.77 -20.79
CA GLY A 116 17.07 -21.38 -20.76
C GLY A 116 16.89 -19.86 -20.85
N ALA A 117 17.73 -19.11 -20.11
CA ALA A 117 17.77 -17.65 -20.17
C ALA A 117 18.10 -17.14 -21.58
N ALA A 118 19.15 -17.69 -22.21
CA ALA A 118 19.54 -17.31 -23.57
C ALA A 118 18.42 -17.54 -24.60
N ALA A 119 17.74 -18.69 -24.52
CA ALA A 119 16.62 -19.00 -25.42
C ALA A 119 15.38 -18.11 -25.20
N ALA A 120 15.11 -17.70 -23.96
CA ALA A 120 14.01 -16.79 -23.63
C ALA A 120 14.33 -15.33 -23.99
N ALA A 121 15.55 -14.87 -23.74
CA ALA A 121 16.03 -13.55 -24.13
C ALA A 121 16.04 -13.36 -25.66
N ALA A 122 16.43 -14.39 -26.42
CA ALA A 122 16.37 -14.38 -27.88
C ALA A 122 14.93 -14.25 -28.45
N LYS A 123 13.91 -14.54 -27.64
CA LYS A 123 12.49 -14.35 -27.97
C LYS A 123 11.91 -13.03 -27.44
N GLY A 124 12.68 -12.23 -26.70
CA GLY A 124 12.19 -11.03 -26.03
C GLY A 124 11.37 -11.30 -24.76
N CYS A 125 11.42 -12.51 -24.19
CA CYS A 125 10.66 -12.86 -22.98
C CYS A 125 11.31 -12.41 -21.66
N LEU A 126 12.47 -11.75 -21.72
CA LEU A 126 13.25 -11.33 -20.56
C LEU A 126 13.75 -9.89 -20.75
N GLU A 127 13.70 -9.10 -19.69
CA GLU A 127 14.32 -7.78 -19.66
C GLU A 127 15.85 -7.89 -19.60
N LYS A 128 16.53 -6.81 -20.00
CA LYS A 128 18.00 -6.72 -19.87
C LYS A 128 18.34 -6.36 -18.43
N ILE A 129 19.33 -7.05 -17.86
CA ILE A 129 19.90 -6.67 -16.57
C ILE A 129 20.56 -5.29 -16.69
N ASP A 130 20.27 -4.42 -15.74
CA ASP A 130 20.99 -3.15 -15.56
C ASP A 130 22.31 -3.42 -14.85
N PHE A 131 23.40 -3.43 -15.62
CA PHE A 131 24.75 -3.63 -15.10
C PHE A 131 25.35 -2.38 -14.43
N SER A 132 24.59 -1.29 -14.27
CA SER A 132 25.01 -0.15 -13.42
C SER A 132 24.79 -0.42 -11.93
N VAL A 133 23.92 -1.38 -11.58
CA VAL A 133 23.60 -1.78 -10.19
C VAL A 133 24.10 -3.18 -9.82
N VAL A 134 24.63 -3.95 -10.78
CA VAL A 134 25.22 -5.27 -10.57
C VAL A 134 26.73 -5.18 -10.72
N ASP A 135 27.48 -5.53 -9.67
CA ASP A 135 28.93 -5.67 -9.77
C ASP A 135 29.28 -6.90 -10.64
N VAL A 136 30.08 -6.66 -11.67
CA VAL A 136 30.53 -7.65 -12.65
C VAL A 136 32.05 -7.66 -12.81
N SER A 137 32.79 -7.10 -11.86
CA SER A 137 34.26 -7.05 -11.89
C SER A 137 34.92 -8.45 -11.84
N ASP A 138 34.24 -9.43 -11.23
CA ASP A 138 34.74 -10.78 -10.94
C ASP A 138 34.10 -11.88 -11.84
N PHE A 139 33.49 -11.52 -12.99
CA PHE A 139 32.83 -12.43 -13.94
C PHE A 139 33.58 -12.57 -15.29
#